data_AF-A0A5C9DTL6-F1
#
_entry.id   AF-A0A5C9DTL6-F1
#
_cell.length_a   1.000
_cell.length_b   1.000
_cell.length_c   1.000
_cell.angle_alpha   90.00
_cell.angle_beta   90.00
_cell.angle_gamma   90.00
#
_symmetry.space_group_name_H-M   'P 1'
#
loop_
_entity.id
_entity.type
_entity.pdbx_description
1 polymer ?
#
loop_
_entity_poly.entity_id
_entity_poly.type
_entity_poly.pdbx_seq_one_letter_code
_entity_poly.pdbx_strand_id
1 'polypeptide(L)'
;MLGGIIEIVIGSLLMMLHIIFREIGLITIPLFNQMSGTFLLGFGILLFLASRNLERYRAVPLVNILLRIIMIIFSIIQLPFYPELSIILIPAMIYDLLWSVLVLILLNDIKQISNKDYYRLRN
;
A
#
# COMPACT_ATOMS: atom_id res chain seq x y z
N MET A 1 -8.76 11.27 -7.24
CA MET A 1 -9.52 10.55 -8.29
C MET A 1 -8.58 9.85 -9.26
N LEU A 2 -7.69 10.57 -9.97
CA LEU A 2 -6.69 9.98 -10.89
C LEU A 2 -5.80 8.90 -10.23
N GLY A 3 -5.28 9.16 -9.03
CA GLY A 3 -4.45 8.19 -8.30
C GLY A 3 -5.16 6.84 -8.06
N GLY A 4 -6.43 6.85 -7.64
CA GLY A 4 -7.18 5.60 -7.43
C GLY A 4 -7.41 4.80 -8.72
N ILE A 5 -7.58 5.48 -9.85
CA ILE A 5 -7.71 4.81 -11.17
C ILE A 5 -6.39 4.15 -11.56
N ILE A 6 -5.26 4.85 -11.37
CA ILE A 6 -3.93 4.30 -11.64
C ILE A 6 -3.69 3.03 -10.82
N GLU A 7 -4.01 3.06 -9.53
CA GLU A 7 -3.86 1.90 -8.63
C GLU A 7 -4.72 0.70 -9.06
N ILE A 8 -5.96 0.93 -9.49
CA ILE A 8 -6.84 -0.13 -10.03
C ILE A 8 -6.21 -0.76 -11.28
N VAL A 9 -5.69 0.06 -12.20
CA VAL A 9 -5.08 -0.42 -13.45
C VAL A 9 -3.80 -1.21 -13.16
N ILE A 10 -2.90 -0.68 -12.31
CA ILE A 10 -1.66 -1.37 -11.94
C ILE A 10 -1.97 -2.67 -11.18
N GLY A 11 -2.91 -2.64 -10.23
CA GLY A 11 -3.33 -3.81 -9.49
C GLY A 11 -3.85 -4.93 -10.40
N SER A 12 -4.69 -4.56 -11.38
CA SER A 12 -5.21 -5.50 -12.39
C SER A 12 -4.10 -6.10 -13.25
N LEU A 13 -3.13 -5.28 -13.68
CA LEU A 13 -1.97 -5.76 -14.45
C LEU A 13 -1.08 -6.71 -13.65
N LEU A 14 -0.83 -6.42 -12.37
CA LEU A 14 -0.03 -7.28 -11.49
C LEU A 14 -0.64 -8.66 -11.29
N MET A 15 -1.97 -8.76 -11.23
CA MET A 15 -2.66 -10.05 -11.16
C MET A 15 -2.44 -10.90 -12.42
N MET A 16 -2.29 -10.26 -13.59
CA MET A 16 -2.04 -10.94 -14.88
C MET A 16 -0.55 -11.21 -15.15
N LEU A 17 0.36 -10.42 -14.57
CA LEU A 17 1.80 -10.53 -14.80
C LEU A 17 2.38 -11.89 -14.41
N HIS A 18 1.83 -12.57 -13.41
CA HIS A 18 2.28 -13.92 -13.05
C HIS A 18 2.12 -14.91 -14.21
N ILE A 19 1.00 -14.85 -14.94
CA ILE A 19 0.73 -15.75 -16.08
C ILE A 19 1.78 -15.52 -17.17
N ILE A 20 2.03 -14.26 -17.51
CA ILE A 20 2.98 -13.86 -18.55
C ILE A 20 4.41 -14.27 -18.19
N PHE A 21 4.84 -13.98 -16.97
CA PHE A 21 6.20 -14.27 -16.51
C PHE A 21 6.48 -15.77 -16.36
N ARG A 22 5.45 -16.57 -16.04
CA ARG A 22 5.55 -18.02 -16.02
C ARG A 22 5.81 -18.58 -17.43
N GLU A 23 5.17 -18.05 -18.46
CA GLU A 23 5.36 -18.53 -19.84
C GLU A 23 6.77 -18.26 -20.38
N ILE A 24 7.39 -17.14 -19.98
CA ILE A 24 8.76 -16.79 -20.38
C ILE A 24 9.85 -17.39 -19.47
N GLY A 25 9.47 -18.27 -18.53
CA GLY A 25 10.42 -19.00 -17.67
C GLY A 25 11.07 -18.17 -16.55
N LEU A 26 10.53 -16.99 -16.23
CA LEU A 26 11.01 -16.20 -15.10
C LEU A 26 10.48 -16.77 -13.78
N ILE A 27 11.37 -16.90 -12.80
CA ILE A 27 10.99 -17.20 -11.42
C ILE A 27 10.13 -16.04 -10.94
N THR A 28 8.90 -16.35 -10.59
CA THR A 28 7.97 -15.38 -10.00
C THR A 28 7.49 -15.89 -8.67
N ILE A 29 6.93 -14.97 -7.89
CA ILE A 29 6.21 -15.29 -6.67
C ILE A 29 4.70 -15.14 -6.97
N PRO A 30 4.01 -16.21 -7.41
CA PRO A 30 2.60 -16.14 -7.82
C PRO A 30 1.71 -15.47 -6.79
N LEU A 31 1.87 -15.90 -5.54
CA LEU A 31 1.10 -15.41 -4.40
C LEU A 31 1.40 -13.95 -4.12
N PHE A 32 2.66 -13.52 -4.15
CA PHE A 32 3.01 -12.11 -3.96
C PHE A 32 2.43 -11.21 -5.06
N ASN A 33 2.51 -11.60 -6.33
CA ASN A 33 2.01 -10.78 -7.44
C ASN A 33 0.47 -10.65 -7.39
N GLN A 34 -0.22 -11.76 -7.15
CA GLN A 34 -1.69 -11.77 -7.05
C GLN A 34 -2.19 -11.02 -5.79
N MET A 35 -1.52 -11.19 -4.66
CA MET A 35 -1.85 -10.48 -3.42
C MET A 35 -1.56 -8.98 -3.53
N SER A 36 -0.39 -8.61 -4.06
CA SER A 36 -0.03 -7.20 -4.33
C SER A 36 -1.06 -6.56 -5.26
N GLY A 37 -1.42 -7.25 -6.34
CA GLY A 37 -2.43 -6.78 -7.28
C GLY A 37 -3.80 -6.60 -6.63
N THR A 38 -4.24 -7.56 -5.81
CA THR A 38 -5.51 -7.48 -5.05
C THR A 38 -5.52 -6.30 -4.08
N PHE A 39 -4.42 -6.07 -3.37
CA PHE A 39 -4.31 -4.95 -2.43
C PHE A 39 -4.28 -3.59 -3.14
N LEU A 40 -3.54 -3.45 -4.24
CA LEU A 40 -3.52 -2.23 -5.04
C LEU A 40 -4.90 -1.93 -5.64
N LEU A 41 -5.60 -2.96 -6.11
CA LEU A 41 -6.95 -2.83 -6.66
C LEU A 41 -7.94 -2.38 -5.57
N GLY A 42 -7.93 -3.03 -4.40
CA GLY A 42 -8.74 -2.64 -3.25
C GLY A 42 -8.42 -1.22 -2.76
N PHE A 43 -7.14 -0.87 -2.69
CA PHE A 43 -6.69 0.47 -2.30
C PHE A 43 -7.09 1.54 -3.31
N GLY A 44 -7.01 1.24 -4.60
CA GLY A 44 -7.45 2.12 -5.67
C GLY A 44 -8.96 2.41 -5.64
N ILE A 45 -9.78 1.39 -5.36
CA ILE A 45 -11.23 1.56 -5.13
C ILE A 45 -11.48 2.45 -3.90
N LEU A 46 -10.78 2.20 -2.80
CA LEU A 46 -10.90 3.03 -1.59
C LEU A 46 -10.52 4.49 -1.86
N LEU A 47 -9.42 4.74 -2.57
CA LEU A 47 -9.01 6.08 -3.00
C LEU A 47 -10.04 6.76 -3.89
N PHE A 48 -10.63 6.00 -4.82
CA PHE A 48 -11.67 6.51 -5.70
C PHE A 48 -12.91 6.93 -4.90
N LEU A 49 -13.39 6.09 -3.98
CA LEU A 49 -14.54 6.38 -3.13
C LEU A 49 -14.25 7.51 -2.12
N ALA A 50 -13.07 7.52 -1.52
CA ALA A 50 -12.64 8.54 -0.56
C ALA A 50 -12.46 9.92 -1.22
N SER A 51 -12.17 9.98 -2.51
CA SER A 51 -12.04 11.26 -3.22
C SER A 51 -13.33 12.10 -3.27
N ARG A 52 -14.48 11.50 -2.91
CA ARG A 52 -15.78 12.19 -2.83
C ARG A 52 -16.10 12.76 -1.44
N ASN A 53 -15.30 12.44 -0.41
CA ASN A 53 -15.51 12.93 0.96
C ASN A 53 -14.16 13.13 1.69
N LEU A 54 -13.83 14.39 1.98
CA LEU A 54 -12.59 14.79 2.66
C LEU A 54 -12.39 14.14 4.04
N GLU A 55 -13.46 13.88 4.79
CA GLU A 55 -13.35 13.21 6.09
C GLU A 55 -12.92 11.76 5.93
N ARG A 56 -13.45 11.06 4.91
CA ARG A 56 -13.03 9.69 4.58
C ARG A 56 -11.61 9.62 4.05
N TYR A 57 -11.11 10.70 3.45
CA TYR A 57 -9.74 10.79 2.96
C TYR A 57 -8.70 10.62 4.09
N ARG A 58 -9.03 11.02 5.32
CA ARG A 58 -8.13 10.83 6.49
C ARG A 58 -7.96 9.36 6.88
N ALA A 59 -8.89 8.49 6.54
CA ALA A 59 -8.78 7.05 6.79
C ALA A 59 -7.86 6.34 5.78
N VAL A 60 -7.66 6.92 4.60
CA VAL A 60 -6.87 6.31 3.52
C VAL A 60 -5.42 6.05 3.93
N PRO A 61 -4.69 7.01 4.55
CA PRO A 61 -3.34 6.75 5.07
C PRO A 61 -3.27 5.60 6.09
N LEU A 62 -4.27 5.48 6.98
CA LEU A 62 -4.32 4.40 7.96
C LEU A 62 -4.54 3.03 7.31
N VAL A 63 -5.46 2.95 6.34
CA VAL A 63 -5.69 1.71 5.58
C VAL A 63 -4.45 1.35 4.76
N ASN A 64 -3.75 2.33 4.16
CA ASN A 64 -2.49 2.09 3.44
C ASN A 64 -1.42 1.47 4.35
N ILE A 65 -1.23 2.01 5.55
CA ILE A 65 -0.29 1.46 6.54
C ILE A 65 -0.66 0.02 6.89
N LEU A 66 -1.94 -0.26 7.12
CA LEU A 66 -2.41 -1.61 7.44
C LEU A 66 -2.10 -2.59 6.29
N LEU A 67 -2.36 -2.20 5.05
CA LEU A 67 -2.06 -3.01 3.87
C LEU A 67 -0.56 -3.30 3.73
N ARG A 68 0.30 -2.30 3.99
CA ARG A 68 1.75 -2.48 3.98
C ARG A 68 2.24 -3.44 5.05
N ILE A 69 1.70 -3.36 6.28
CA ILE A 69 2.03 -4.31 7.35
C ILE A 69 1.64 -5.73 6.95
N ILE A 70 0.46 -5.91 6.36
CA ILE A 70 0.01 -7.23 5.87
C ILE A 70 0.96 -7.75 4.77
N MET A 71 1.39 -6.89 3.84
CA MET A 71 2.37 -7.26 2.80
C MET A 71 3.72 -7.69 3.37
N ILE A 72 4.20 -7.05 4.43
CA ILE A 72 5.42 -7.45 5.15
C ILE A 72 5.25 -8.86 5.72
N ILE A 73 4.13 -9.15 6.39
CA ILE A 73 3.85 -10.49 6.96
C ILE A 73 3.89 -11.56 5.85
N PHE A 74 3.24 -11.31 4.72
CA PHE A 74 3.25 -12.25 3.60
C PHE A 74 4.64 -12.42 2.98
N SER A 75 5.45 -11.37 2.95
CA SER A 75 6.83 -11.43 2.45
C SER A 75 7.71 -12.28 3.39
N ILE A 76 7.54 -12.15 4.71
CA ILE A 76 8.22 -12.99 5.72
C ILE A 76 7.85 -14.46 5.54
N ILE A 77 6.56 -14.78 5.34
CA ILE A 77 6.09 -16.15 5.14
C ILE A 77 6.71 -16.76 3.87
N GLN A 78 6.96 -15.97 2.83
CA GLN A 78 7.45 -16.47 1.54
C GLN A 78 8.97 -16.62 1.46
N LEU A 79 9.73 -15.89 2.26
CA LEU A 79 11.20 -15.94 2.29
C LEU A 79 11.78 -17.37 2.44
N PRO A 80 11.26 -18.24 3.33
CA PRO A 80 11.74 -19.62 3.45
C PRO A 80 11.49 -20.47 2.21
N PHE A 81 10.46 -20.15 1.41
CA PHE A 81 10.10 -20.91 0.20
C PHE A 81 10.86 -20.42 -1.04
N TYR A 82 11.26 -19.15 -1.06
CA TYR A 82 11.95 -18.51 -2.20
C TYR A 82 13.16 -17.68 -1.72
N PRO A 83 14.20 -18.32 -1.16
CA PRO A 83 15.35 -17.63 -0.57
C PRO A 83 16.14 -16.79 -1.57
N GLU A 84 16.15 -17.17 -2.86
CA GLU A 84 16.79 -16.42 -3.95
C GLU A 84 16.20 -15.02 -4.15
N LEU A 85 14.99 -14.76 -3.66
CA LEU A 85 14.30 -13.46 -3.76
C LEU A 85 14.52 -12.58 -2.53
N SER A 86 15.31 -13.03 -1.56
CA SER A 86 15.65 -12.26 -0.35
C SER A 86 16.27 -10.89 -0.65
N ILE A 87 17.08 -10.81 -1.70
CA ILE A 87 17.72 -9.55 -2.13
C ILE A 87 16.72 -8.50 -2.60
N ILE A 88 15.50 -8.91 -2.99
CA ILE A 88 14.42 -8.02 -3.43
C ILE A 88 13.42 -7.81 -2.30
N LEU A 89 12.99 -8.88 -1.62
CA LEU A 89 11.95 -8.85 -0.60
C LEU A 89 12.38 -8.10 0.66
N ILE A 90 13.62 -8.27 1.12
CA ILE A 90 14.09 -7.61 2.36
C ILE A 90 14.12 -6.08 2.18
N PRO A 91 14.73 -5.52 1.13
CA PRO A 91 14.66 -4.08 0.88
C PRO A 91 13.23 -3.56 0.70
N ALA A 92 12.35 -4.32 0.04
CA ALA A 92 10.94 -3.94 -0.13
C ALA A 92 10.21 -3.83 1.22
N MET A 93 10.41 -4.79 2.12
CA MET A 93 9.83 -4.74 3.46
C MET A 93 10.36 -3.56 4.29
N ILE A 94 11.66 -3.27 4.20
CA ILE A 94 12.27 -2.11 4.87
C ILE A 94 11.66 -0.81 4.34
N TYR A 95 11.53 -0.70 3.02
CA TYR A 95 10.89 0.44 2.38
C TYR A 95 9.44 0.63 2.86
N ASP A 96 8.64 -0.43 2.88
CA ASP A 96 7.25 -0.39 3.35
C ASP A 96 7.12 0.04 4.81
N LEU A 97 8.02 -0.44 5.66
CA LEU A 97 8.06 -0.06 7.08
C LEU A 97 8.43 1.41 7.25
N LEU A 98 9.52 1.86 6.63
CA LEU A 98 9.98 3.25 6.72
C LEU A 98 8.92 4.22 6.18
N TRP A 99 8.29 3.87 5.06
CA TRP A 99 7.21 4.67 4.50
C TRP A 99 6.01 4.77 5.45
N SER A 100 5.62 3.66 6.05
CA SER A 100 4.51 3.62 7.02
C SER A 100 4.79 4.50 8.25
N VAL A 101 6.03 4.48 8.75
CA VAL A 101 6.47 5.35 9.85
C VAL A 101 6.41 6.83 9.46
N LEU A 102 6.90 7.20 8.28
CA LEU A 102 6.83 8.58 7.78
C LEU A 102 5.39 9.08 7.66
N VAL A 103 4.49 8.25 7.15
CA VAL A 103 3.06 8.59 7.04
C VAL A 103 2.43 8.79 8.43
N LEU A 104 2.77 7.97 9.42
CA LEU A 104 2.28 8.15 10.80
C LEU A 104 2.75 9.46 11.42
N ILE A 105 4.01 9.85 11.20
CA ILE A 105 4.56 11.13 11.66
C ILE A 105 3.77 12.29 11.05
N LEU A 106 3.59 12.28 9.72
CA LEU A 106 2.85 13.33 9.01
C LEU A 106 1.37 13.43 9.45
N LEU A 107 0.72 12.30 9.72
CA LEU A 107 -0.66 12.28 10.24
C LEU A 107 -0.76 12.93 11.61
N ASN A 108 0.22 12.70 12.49
CA ASN A 108 0.23 13.29 13.83
C ASN A 108 0.39 14.81 13.77
N ASP A 109 1.27 15.30 12.89
CA ASP A 109 1.50 16.73 12.70
C ASP A 109 0.25 17.44 12.16
N ILE A 110 -0.43 16.85 11.18
CA ILE A 110 -1.70 17.38 10.64
C ILE A 110 -2.78 17.47 11.73
N LYS A 111 -2.86 16.46 12.61
CA LYS A 111 -3.82 16.46 13.73
C LYS A 111 -3.53 17.58 14.73
N GLN A 112 -2.26 17.86 15.01
CA GLN A 112 -1.88 18.96 15.90
C GLN A 112 -2.24 20.33 15.32
N ILE A 113 -2.02 20.54 14.02
CA ILE A 113 -2.37 21.79 13.33
C ILE A 113 -3.89 22.02 13.37
N SER A 114 -4.68 21.00 13.00
CA SER A 114 -6.14 21.09 13.01
C SER A 114 -6.72 21.45 14.38
N ASN A 115 -6.12 20.94 15.47
CA ASN A 115 -6.55 21.29 16.83
C ASN A 115 -6.20 22.75 17.18
N LYS A 116 -5.00 23.23 16.84
CA LYS A 116 -4.58 24.61 17.12
C LYS A 116 -5.47 25.63 16.41
N ASP A 117 -5.84 25.38 15.15
CA ASP A 117 -6.71 26.29 14.40
C ASP A 117 -8.14 26.31 14.95
N TYR A 118 -8.65 25.17 15.41
CA TYR A 118 -9.96 25.10 16.07
C TYR A 118 -10.02 25.97 17.34
N TYR A 119 -8.96 25.96 18.16
CA TYR A 119 -8.91 26.83 19.35
C TYR A 119 -8.73 28.31 19.01
N ARG A 120 -8.07 28.66 17.90
CA ARG A 120 -7.94 30.06 17.45
C ARG A 120 -9.25 30.66 16.96
N LEU A 121 -10.13 29.87 16.35
CA LEU A 121 -11.43 30.34 15.86
C LEU A 121 -12.49 30.49 16.97
N ARG A 122 -12.20 30.01 18.18
CA ARG A 122 -13.13 30.01 19.32
C ARG A 122 -12.87 31.10 20.35
N ASN A 123 -11.74 31.79 20.26
CA ASN A 123 -11.34 32.94 21.10
C ASN A 123 -11.35 34.22 20.27
#